data_AF-A0A4Y9F721-F1
#
_entry.id   AF-A0A4Y9F721-F1
#
_cell.length_a   1.000
_cell.length_b   1.000
_cell.length_c   1.000
_cell.angle_alpha   90.00
_cell.angle_beta   90.00
_cell.angle_gamma   90.00
#
_symmetry.space_group_name_H-M   'P 1'
#
loop_
_entity.id
_entity.type
_entity.pdbx_description
1 polymer ?
#
loop_
_entity_poly.entity_id
_entity_poly.type
_entity_poly.pdbx_seq_one_letter_code
_entity_poly.pdbx_strand_id
1 'polypeptide(L)' 'RWGVENGSFWVRDVLLREDASQVRGRGGEVLAVLRAHLVSWLNWKGIRRKKAALEAFSFNPLAALRFLGLYAV' A
#
# COMPACT_ATOMS: atom_id res chain seq x y z
N ARG A 1 14.21 16.73 12.82
CA ARG A 1 14.80 15.67 11.97
C ARG A 1 13.74 14.58 11.86
N TRP A 2 13.19 14.31 10.67
CA TRP A 2 12.15 13.28 10.51
C TRP A 2 12.76 11.88 10.75
N GLY A 3 12.69 11.41 11.99
CA GLY A 3 13.17 10.09 12.41
C GLY A 3 12.07 9.05 12.36
N VAL A 4 12.45 7.79 12.10
CA VAL A 4 11.76 6.49 12.28
C VAL A 4 10.26 6.36 11.89
N GLU A 5 9.37 7.27 12.30
CA GLU A 5 7.98 7.39 11.80
C GLU A 5 7.89 7.59 10.27
N ASN A 6 9.01 8.00 9.66
CA ASN A 6 9.10 8.41 8.28
C ASN A 6 8.96 7.26 7.25
N GLY A 7 9.22 6.01 7.65
CA GLY A 7 9.20 4.88 6.70
C GLY A 7 7.79 4.55 6.21
N SER A 8 6.84 4.42 7.14
CA SER A 8 5.43 4.16 6.80
C SER A 8 4.77 5.36 6.14
N PHE A 9 5.10 6.57 6.60
CA PHE A 9 4.64 7.83 5.98
C PHE A 9 5.12 7.94 4.53
N TRP A 10 6.42 7.76 4.27
CA TRP A 10 6.95 7.81 2.91
C TRP A 10 6.31 6.77 1.98
N VAL A 11 6.06 5.55 2.46
CA VAL A 11 5.36 4.53 1.67
C VAL A 11 3.94 4.99 1.31
N ARG A 12 3.22 5.58 2.24
CA ARG A 12 1.85 6.06 1.99
C ARG A 12 1.81 7.26 1.04
N ASP A 13 2.59 8.28 1.33
CA ASP A 13 2.55 9.54 0.60
C ASP A 13 3.16 9.40 -0.79
N VAL A 14 4.34 8.75 -0.87
CA VAL A 14 5.10 8.65 -2.12
C VAL A 14 4.71 7.40 -2.90
N LEU A 15 4.80 6.20 -2.31
CA LEU A 15 4.52 4.97 -3.06
C LEU A 15 3.03 4.76 -3.34
N LEU A 16 2.16 5.03 -2.36
CA LEU A 16 0.71 4.87 -2.51
C LEU A 16 0.00 6.16 -2.95
N ARG A 17 0.78 7.22 -3.22
CA ARG A 17 0.34 8.49 -3.79
C ARG A 17 -0.83 9.12 -3.02
N GLU A 18 -0.78 9.04 -1.69
CA GLU A 18 -1.85 9.56 -0.82
C GLU A 18 -2.11 11.04 -1.07
N ASP A 19 -1.06 11.88 -1.07
CA ASP A 19 -1.17 13.32 -1.31
C ASP A 19 -1.67 13.68 -2.71
N ALA A 20 -1.32 12.87 -3.72
CA ALA A 20 -1.78 13.09 -5.09
C ALA A 20 -3.24 12.66 -5.30
N SER A 21 -3.84 11.94 -4.34
CA SER A 21 -5.20 11.44 -4.44
C SER A 21 -6.19 12.60 -4.47
N GLN A 22 -7.05 12.63 -5.49
CA GLN A 22 -8.12 13.62 -5.63
C GLN A 22 -9.43 13.19 -4.94
N VAL A 23 -9.48 11.97 -4.39
CA VAL A 23 -10.67 11.46 -3.70
C VAL A 23 -10.82 12.19 -2.36
N ARG A 24 -12.03 12.67 -2.08
CA ARG A 24 -12.39 13.45 -0.89
C ARG A 24 -13.60 12.86 -0.18
N GLY A 25 -13.90 13.37 1.01
CA GLY A 25 -15.01 12.89 1.85
C GLY A 25 -14.87 11.40 2.18
N ARG A 26 -15.99 10.70 2.22
CA ARG A 26 -16.03 9.29 2.63
C ARG A 26 -15.13 8.37 1.79
N GLY A 27 -15.00 8.64 0.49
CA GLY A 27 -14.10 7.88 -0.38
C GLY A 27 -12.62 8.06 0.00
N GLY A 28 -12.24 9.26 0.44
CA GLY A 28 -10.89 9.55 0.93
C GLY A 28 -10.58 8.81 2.21
N GLU A 29 -11.53 8.79 3.16
CA GLU A 29 -11.43 8.03 4.41
C GLU A 29 -11.24 6.53 4.16
N VAL A 30 -12.07 5.95 3.27
CA VAL A 30 -11.96 4.53 2.89
C VAL A 30 -10.59 4.24 2.29
N LEU A 31 -10.10 5.09 1.38
CA LEU A 31 -8.77 4.91 0.79
C LEU A 31 -7.65 5.05 1.82
N ALA A 32 -7.76 5.95 2.79
CA ALA A 32 -6.78 6.07 3.87
C ALA A 32 -6.68 4.78 4.69
N VAL A 33 -7.82 4.19 5.05
CA VAL A 33 -7.88 2.90 5.77
C VAL A 33 -7.29 1.77 4.93
N LEU A 34 -7.64 1.69 3.64
CA LEU A 34 -7.10 0.67 2.74
C LEU A 34 -5.58 0.78 2.57
N ARG A 35 -5.03 1.99 2.43
CA ARG A 35 -3.58 2.22 2.36
C ARG A 35 -2.88 1.80 3.65
N ALA A 36 -3.42 2.20 4.80
CA ALA A 36 -2.87 1.81 6.10
C ALA A 36 -2.89 0.28 6.27
N HIS A 37 -3.98 -0.37 5.88
CA HIS A 37 -4.10 -1.82 5.91
C HIS A 37 -3.06 -2.51 5.01
N LEU A 38 -2.89 -2.04 3.77
CA LEU A 38 -1.89 -2.57 2.85
C LEU A 38 -0.46 -2.43 3.40
N VAL A 39 -0.10 -1.29 3.98
CA VAL A 39 1.23 -1.08 4.58
C VAL A 39 1.45 -2.04 5.76
N SER A 40 0.46 -2.20 6.63
CA SER A 40 0.51 -3.16 7.74
C SER A 40 0.65 -4.59 7.24
N TRP A 41 -0.07 -4.98 6.19
CA TRP A 41 0.02 -6.31 5.60
C TRP A 41 1.40 -6.59 4.97
N LEU A 42 1.95 -5.62 4.22
CA LEU A 42 3.30 -5.71 3.66
C LEU A 42 4.36 -5.85 4.75
N ASN A 43 4.21 -5.13 5.87
CA ASN A 43 5.08 -5.26 7.03
C ASN A 43 4.94 -6.63 7.69
N TRP A 44 3.72 -7.11 7.90
CA TRP A 44 3.44 -8.41 8.49
C TRP A 44 4.01 -9.58 7.66
N LYS A 45 3.94 -9.49 6.33
CA LYS A 45 4.55 -10.45 5.40
C LYS A 45 6.08 -10.28 5.26
N GLY A 46 6.70 -9.35 5.99
CA GLY A 46 8.15 -9.14 5.97
C GLY A 46 8.68 -8.49 4.69
N ILE A 47 7.83 -7.84 3.89
CA ILE A 47 8.22 -7.23 2.62
C ILE A 47 9.05 -5.97 2.87
N ARG A 48 10.36 -6.10 2.66
CA ARG A 48 11.33 -5.00 2.78
C ARG A 48 11.32 -4.06 1.57
N ARG A 49 11.29 -4.62 0.35
CA ARG A 49 11.31 -3.86 -0.91
C ARG A 49 9.88 -3.56 -1.41
N LYS A 50 9.18 -2.68 -0.70
CA LYS A 50 7.76 -2.36 -0.97
C LYS A 50 7.50 -1.81 -2.38
N LYS A 51 8.38 -0.93 -2.89
CA LYS A 51 8.29 -0.41 -4.26
C LYS A 51 8.28 -1.54 -5.30
N ALA A 52 9.25 -2.46 -5.23
CA ALA A 52 9.35 -3.59 -6.14
C ALA A 52 8.14 -4.54 -6.05
N ALA A 53 7.59 -4.74 -4.84
CA ALA A 53 6.37 -5.52 -4.68
C ALA A 53 5.16 -4.85 -5.36
N LEU A 54 5.00 -3.53 -5.19
CA LEU A 54 3.93 -2.77 -5.85
C LEU A 54 4.09 -2.75 -7.37
N GLU A 55 5.31 -2.64 -7.89
CA GLU A 55 5.60 -2.74 -9.33
C GLU A 55 5.23 -4.13 -9.88
N ALA A 56 5.59 -5.20 -9.15
CA ALA A 56 5.21 -6.56 -9.52
C ALA A 56 3.69 -6.78 -9.50
N PHE A 57 2.98 -6.21 -8.51
CA PHE A 57 1.52 -6.26 -8.44
C PHE A 57 0.84 -5.46 -9.55
N SER A 58 1.42 -4.32 -9.93
CA SER A 58 0.93 -3.50 -11.05
C SER A 58 1.08 -4.23 -12.38
N PHE A 59 2.16 -4.99 -12.56
CA PHE A 59 2.39 -5.83 -13.73
C PHE A 59 1.53 -7.11 -13.73
N ASN A 60 1.24 -7.68 -12.55
CA ASN A 60 0.44 -8.89 -12.40
C ASN A 60 -0.59 -8.73 -11.27
N PRO A 61 -1.79 -8.21 -11.57
CA PRO A 61 -2.85 -8.00 -10.58
C PRO A 61 -3.28 -9.28 -9.86
N LEU A 62 -3.22 -10.44 -10.52
CA LEU A 62 -3.53 -11.73 -9.90
C LEU A 62 -2.50 -12.11 -8.82
N ALA A 63 -1.25 -11.68 -8.96
CA ALA A 63 -0.25 -11.85 -7.91
C ALA A 63 -0.59 -11.02 -6.67
N ALA A 64 -1.20 -9.85 -6.83
CA ALA A 64 -1.69 -9.04 -5.72
C ALA A 64 -2.85 -9.73 -4.98
N LEU A 65 -3.80 -10.32 -5.71
CA LEU A 65 -4.90 -11.10 -5.12
C LEU A 65 -4.37 -12.30 -4.32
N ARG A 66 -3.47 -13.10 -4.92
CA ARG A 66 -2.83 -14.22 -4.22
C ARG A 66 -2.05 -13.78 -3.00
N PHE A 67 -1.38 -12.63 -3.06
CA PHE A 67 -0.66 -12.06 -1.93
C PHE A 67 -1.59 -11.68 -0.75
N LEU A 68 -2.84 -11.32 -1.05
CA LEU A 68 -3.90 -11.10 -0.06
C LEU A 68 -4.57 -12.40 0.41
N GLY A 69 -4.15 -13.57 -0.09
CA GLY A 69 -4.79 -14.85 0.20
C GLY A 69 -6.10 -15.06 -0.57
N LEU A 70 -6.37 -14.22 -1.56
CA LEU A 70 -7.54 -14.32 -2.43
C LEU A 70 -7.14 -15.13 -3.68
N TYR A 71 -7.66 -16.34 -3.77
CA TYR A 71 -7.47 -17.18 -4.94
C TYR A 71 -8.64 -16.93 -5.89
N ALA A 72 -8.33 -16.40 -7.07
CA ALA A 72 -9.28 -16.38 -8.16
C ALA A 72 -9.53 -17.84 -8.58
N VAL A 73 -10.80 -18.25 -8.55
CA VAL A 73 -11.29 -19.54 -9.06
C VAL A 73 -11.34 -19.48 -10.58
#